data_AF-A0A1Y3CVH6-F1
#
_entry.id   AF-A0A1Y3CVH6-F1
#
_cell.length_a   1.000
_cell.length_b   1.000
_cell.length_c   1.000
_cell.angle_alpha   90.00
_cell.angle_beta   90.00
_cell.angle_gamma   90.00
#
_symmetry.space_group_name_H-M   'P 1'
#
loop_
_entity.id
_entity.type
_entity.pdbx_description
1 polymer ?
#
loop_
_entity_poly.entity_id
_entity_poly.type
_entity_poly.pdbx_seq_one_letter_code
_entity_poly.pdbx_strand_id
1 'polypeptide(L)'
;MSNKQNINEITLSTAENIADELIFKSATTFVEDLAKSVPVASIALGLTKAISNYKTAKDQRQLLAFIQEAENTDAKFIEKFFKDKNNTELGFEILGILDQTYLEKQARMIFRTAKLFKEKEINKLEFDKYTYIITHLNSHLINILQELFFLKTNNEDPEFEFDISNPNMELVSFQFLREVESPLVFDGKTKIARYKRTDEFYQFYEKIFKD
;
A
#
# COMPACT_ATOMS: atom_id res chain seq x y z
N MET A 1 47.77 -8.44 18.97
CA MET A 1 46.89 -7.79 17.98
C MET A 1 45.69 -8.71 17.77
N SER A 2 44.48 -8.21 18.01
CA SER A 2 43.25 -9.01 18.12
C SER A 2 42.58 -9.18 16.75
N ASN A 3 42.42 -10.42 16.30
CA ASN A 3 41.62 -10.79 15.14
C ASN A 3 40.15 -10.90 15.56
N LYS A 4 39.40 -9.79 15.48
CA LYS A 4 37.93 -9.79 15.58
C LYS A 4 37.39 -8.64 14.76
N GLN A 5 36.99 -8.88 13.50
CA GLN A 5 35.95 -8.04 12.87
C GLN A 5 35.30 -8.51 11.55
N ASN A 6 35.60 -9.68 10.99
CA ASN A 6 35.11 -10.01 9.62
C ASN A 6 34.11 -11.16 9.50
N ILE A 7 33.21 -11.34 10.48
CA ILE A 7 32.19 -12.42 10.44
C ILE A 7 30.77 -11.87 10.19
N ASN A 8 30.51 -10.60 10.52
CA ASN A 8 29.16 -10.02 10.42
C ASN A 8 28.77 -9.59 8.99
N GLU A 9 29.71 -9.13 8.14
CA GLU A 9 29.38 -8.71 6.76
C GLU A 9 29.16 -9.90 5.80
N ILE A 10 29.87 -11.00 6.02
CA ILE A 10 29.75 -12.22 5.18
C ILE A 10 28.45 -12.98 5.51
N THR A 11 27.99 -12.93 6.76
CA THR A 11 26.74 -13.60 7.18
C THR A 11 25.49 -12.83 6.80
N LEU A 12 25.52 -11.48 6.83
CA LEU A 12 24.40 -10.64 6.40
C LEU A 12 24.16 -10.78 4.88
N SER A 13 25.21 -10.66 4.08
CA SER A 13 25.12 -10.81 2.62
C SER A 13 24.68 -12.22 2.20
N THR A 14 25.12 -13.26 2.90
CA THR A 14 24.69 -14.63 2.62
C THR A 14 23.22 -14.86 2.99
N ALA A 15 22.75 -14.31 4.11
CA ALA A 15 21.34 -14.40 4.51
C ALA A 15 20.42 -13.60 3.59
N GLU A 16 20.84 -12.41 3.17
CA GLU A 16 20.15 -11.59 2.16
C GLU A 16 20.10 -12.31 0.81
N ASN A 17 21.21 -12.89 0.35
CA ASN A 17 21.27 -13.67 -0.89
C ASN A 17 20.38 -14.93 -0.83
N ILE A 18 20.30 -15.61 0.32
CA ILE A 18 19.43 -16.79 0.50
C ILE A 18 17.96 -16.37 0.56
N ALA A 19 17.63 -15.27 1.24
CA ALA A 19 16.28 -14.74 1.28
C ALA A 19 15.82 -14.30 -0.11
N ASP A 20 16.69 -13.63 -0.86
CA ASP A 20 16.43 -13.21 -2.23
C ASP A 20 16.33 -14.42 -3.18
N GLU A 21 17.16 -15.45 -3.02
CA GLU A 21 17.06 -16.69 -3.81
C GLU A 21 15.78 -17.49 -3.48
N LEU A 22 15.37 -17.53 -2.22
CA LEU A 22 14.11 -18.17 -1.80
C LEU A 22 12.90 -17.41 -2.34
N ILE A 23 12.88 -16.08 -2.21
CA ILE A 23 11.80 -15.24 -2.74
C ILE A 23 11.75 -15.32 -4.27
N PHE A 24 12.91 -15.32 -4.92
CA PHE A 24 13.02 -15.52 -6.36
C PHE A 24 12.42 -16.86 -6.78
N LYS A 25 12.84 -17.96 -6.13
CA LYS A 25 12.30 -19.29 -6.41
C LYS A 25 10.81 -19.38 -6.13
N SER A 26 10.32 -18.75 -5.06
CA SER A 26 8.89 -18.74 -4.73
C SER A 26 8.07 -17.97 -5.75
N ALA A 27 8.53 -16.79 -6.18
CA ALA A 27 7.86 -15.99 -7.19
C ALA A 27 7.90 -16.66 -8.57
N THR A 28 9.04 -17.23 -8.97
CA THR A 28 9.13 -17.98 -10.24
C THR A 28 8.31 -19.25 -10.20
N THR A 29 8.32 -20.01 -9.11
CA THR A 29 7.50 -21.23 -8.95
C THR A 29 6.01 -20.88 -8.97
N PHE A 30 5.60 -19.83 -8.25
CA PHE A 30 4.23 -19.34 -8.29
C PHE A 30 3.80 -18.96 -9.70
N VAL A 31 4.62 -18.22 -10.43
CA VAL A 31 4.33 -17.79 -11.80
C VAL A 31 4.36 -18.95 -12.78
N GLU A 32 5.27 -19.90 -12.61
CA GLU A 32 5.31 -21.15 -13.37
C GLU A 32 4.07 -22.00 -13.11
N ASP A 33 3.58 -22.05 -11.87
CA ASP A 33 2.38 -22.79 -11.51
C ASP A 33 1.09 -22.06 -11.94
N LEU A 34 1.10 -20.73 -11.94
CA LEU A 34 0.07 -19.89 -12.57
C LEU A 34 0.05 -20.09 -14.10
N ALA A 35 1.23 -20.19 -14.72
CA ALA A 35 1.37 -20.45 -16.16
C ALA A 35 0.90 -21.85 -16.57
N LYS A 36 1.05 -22.84 -15.68
CA LYS A 36 0.57 -24.22 -15.88
C LYS A 36 -0.95 -24.35 -15.66
N SER A 37 -1.53 -23.53 -14.78
CA SER A 37 -2.94 -23.61 -14.39
C SER A 37 -3.89 -22.74 -15.22
N VAL A 38 -3.36 -21.77 -15.99
CA VAL A 38 -4.15 -20.90 -16.89
C VAL A 38 -3.84 -21.23 -18.37
N PRO A 39 -4.84 -21.57 -19.20
CA PRO A 39 -4.63 -21.99 -20.59
C PRO A 39 -4.37 -20.81 -21.55
N VAL A 40 -3.42 -19.93 -21.22
CA VAL A 40 -2.96 -18.86 -22.12
C VAL A 40 -1.45 -18.67 -21.97
N ALA A 41 -0.68 -19.42 -22.76
CA ALA A 41 0.78 -19.35 -22.83
C ALA A 41 1.31 -17.92 -23.12
N SER A 42 0.51 -17.04 -23.73
CA SER A 42 0.89 -15.66 -24.07
C SER A 42 0.87 -14.70 -22.86
N ILE A 43 0.06 -14.96 -21.83
CA ILE A 43 -0.07 -14.13 -20.61
C ILE A 43 1.02 -14.51 -19.61
N ALA A 44 1.29 -15.82 -19.48
CA ALA A 44 2.46 -16.32 -18.78
C ALA A 44 3.76 -15.77 -19.39
N LEU A 45 3.85 -15.65 -20.72
CA LEU A 45 5.00 -15.03 -21.41
C LEU A 45 5.07 -13.50 -21.24
N GLY A 46 3.93 -12.82 -21.09
CA GLY A 46 3.87 -11.39 -20.80
C GLY A 46 4.28 -11.04 -19.37
N LEU A 47 3.80 -11.82 -18.39
CA LEU A 47 4.21 -11.73 -16.99
C LEU A 47 5.65 -12.22 -16.80
N THR A 48 6.09 -13.31 -17.44
CA THR A 48 7.51 -13.74 -17.36
C THR A 48 8.47 -12.78 -18.07
N LYS A 49 8.06 -12.08 -19.14
CA LYS A 49 8.84 -10.95 -19.70
C LYS A 49 8.84 -9.72 -18.80
N ALA A 50 7.73 -9.42 -18.12
CA ALA A 50 7.68 -8.35 -17.13
C ALA A 50 8.56 -8.69 -15.90
N ILE A 51 8.51 -9.94 -15.43
CA ILE A 51 9.33 -10.49 -14.33
C ILE A 51 10.80 -10.59 -14.72
N SER A 52 11.13 -10.98 -15.96
CA SER A 52 12.51 -10.98 -16.45
C SER A 52 13.06 -9.56 -16.63
N ASN A 53 12.18 -8.56 -16.70
CA ASN A 53 12.52 -7.13 -16.77
C ASN A 53 12.37 -6.41 -15.41
N TYR A 54 11.93 -7.11 -14.37
CA TYR A 54 11.85 -6.58 -13.01
C TYR A 54 13.22 -6.64 -12.36
N LYS A 55 13.82 -5.47 -12.15
CA LYS A 55 15.27 -5.31 -11.94
C LYS A 55 15.76 -5.79 -10.59
N THR A 56 14.90 -5.93 -9.56
CA THR A 56 15.35 -6.10 -8.17
C THR A 56 14.48 -7.04 -7.31
N ALA A 57 15.06 -7.61 -6.24
CA ALA A 57 14.34 -8.43 -5.26
C ALA A 57 13.18 -7.67 -4.58
N LYS A 58 13.31 -6.34 -4.40
CA LYS A 58 12.25 -5.46 -3.88
C LYS A 58 10.98 -5.60 -4.72
N ASP A 59 11.12 -5.53 -6.03
CA ASP A 59 9.99 -5.51 -6.94
C ASP A 59 9.25 -6.84 -6.95
N GLN A 60 9.99 -7.95 -6.86
CA GLN A 60 9.41 -9.29 -6.73
C GLN A 60 8.61 -9.44 -5.45
N ARG A 61 9.11 -8.90 -4.33
CA ARG A 61 8.37 -8.88 -3.05
C ARG A 61 7.07 -8.09 -3.17
N GLN A 62 7.08 -6.94 -3.85
CA GLN A 62 5.86 -6.15 -4.06
C GLN A 62 4.83 -6.91 -4.91
N LEU A 63 5.24 -7.51 -6.02
CA LEU A 63 4.34 -8.29 -6.85
C LEU A 63 3.78 -9.51 -6.10
N LEU A 64 4.62 -10.21 -5.34
CA LEU A 64 4.19 -11.34 -4.52
C LEU A 64 3.17 -10.91 -3.46
N ALA A 65 3.42 -9.82 -2.73
CA ALA A 65 2.50 -9.31 -1.72
C ALA A 65 1.15 -8.89 -2.32
N PHE A 66 1.15 -8.28 -3.50
CA PHE A 66 -0.08 -7.95 -4.25
C PHE A 66 -0.88 -9.22 -4.60
N ILE A 67 -0.21 -10.24 -5.12
CA ILE A 67 -0.84 -11.50 -5.52
C ILE A 67 -1.39 -12.25 -4.30
N GLN A 68 -0.61 -12.35 -3.22
CA GLN A 68 -1.05 -13.03 -2.01
C GLN A 68 -2.30 -12.37 -1.41
N GLU A 69 -2.35 -11.05 -1.40
CA GLU A 69 -3.55 -10.31 -0.98
C GLU A 69 -4.75 -10.63 -1.88
N ALA A 70 -4.51 -10.73 -3.19
CA ALA A 70 -5.52 -11.13 -4.14
C ALA A 70 -6.07 -12.51 -3.84
N GLU A 71 -5.21 -13.50 -3.60
CA GLU A 71 -5.62 -14.86 -3.31
C GLU A 71 -6.39 -14.98 -1.99
N ASN A 72 -5.95 -14.26 -0.96
CA ASN A 72 -6.61 -14.24 0.34
C ASN A 72 -7.99 -13.57 0.29
N THR A 73 -8.19 -12.60 -0.61
CA THR A 73 -9.40 -11.77 -0.67
C THR A 73 -10.41 -12.23 -1.73
N ASP A 74 -9.96 -12.56 -2.93
CA ASP A 74 -10.73 -13.19 -4.01
C ASP A 74 -9.79 -14.04 -4.86
N ALA A 75 -9.71 -15.33 -4.54
CA ALA A 75 -8.86 -16.32 -5.22
C ALA A 75 -9.02 -16.37 -6.75
N LYS A 76 -10.13 -15.86 -7.30
CA LYS A 76 -10.35 -15.82 -8.76
C LYS A 76 -10.11 -14.44 -9.37
N PHE A 77 -9.75 -13.43 -8.58
CA PHE A 77 -9.56 -12.08 -9.07
C PHE A 77 -8.46 -12.03 -10.14
N ILE A 78 -7.27 -12.54 -9.82
CA ILE A 78 -6.12 -12.56 -10.74
C ILE A 78 -6.52 -13.24 -12.05
N GLU A 79 -7.13 -14.41 -11.96
CA GLU A 79 -7.60 -15.16 -13.13
C GLU A 79 -8.61 -14.35 -13.98
N LYS A 80 -9.64 -13.76 -13.36
CA LYS A 80 -10.66 -12.95 -14.06
C LYS A 80 -10.05 -11.68 -14.66
N PHE A 81 -9.19 -11.00 -13.90
CA PHE A 81 -8.55 -9.75 -14.27
C PHE A 81 -7.72 -9.93 -15.54
N PHE A 82 -6.91 -11.00 -15.60
CA PHE A 82 -6.05 -11.28 -16.75
C PHE A 82 -6.78 -11.92 -17.94
N LYS A 83 -7.93 -12.58 -17.73
CA LYS A 83 -8.76 -13.09 -18.84
C LYS A 83 -9.37 -11.99 -19.70
N ASP A 84 -9.66 -10.84 -19.10
CA ASP A 84 -10.23 -9.70 -19.80
C ASP A 84 -9.13 -8.86 -20.45
N LYS A 85 -9.03 -8.95 -21.78
CA LYS A 85 -8.01 -8.27 -22.59
C LYS A 85 -8.01 -6.74 -22.41
N ASN A 86 -9.13 -6.17 -22.01
CA ASN A 86 -9.26 -4.73 -21.76
C ASN A 86 -8.52 -4.28 -20.49
N ASN A 87 -8.09 -5.20 -19.63
CA ASN A 87 -7.34 -4.89 -18.41
C ASN A 87 -5.83 -4.79 -18.63
N THR A 88 -5.35 -4.92 -19.87
CA THR A 88 -3.91 -4.87 -20.17
C THR A 88 -3.28 -3.55 -19.74
N GLU A 89 -3.92 -2.42 -20.07
CA GLU A 89 -3.44 -1.09 -19.70
C GLU A 89 -3.45 -0.87 -18.19
N LEU A 90 -4.56 -1.23 -17.53
CA LEU A 90 -4.67 -1.19 -16.07
C LEU A 90 -3.64 -2.10 -15.39
N GLY A 91 -3.34 -3.25 -15.98
CA GLY A 91 -2.29 -4.15 -15.50
C GLY A 91 -0.92 -3.50 -15.54
N PHE A 92 -0.56 -2.83 -16.64
CA PHE A 92 0.71 -2.08 -16.71
C PHE A 92 0.75 -0.90 -15.75
N GLU A 93 -0.37 -0.20 -15.57
CA GLU A 93 -0.47 0.87 -14.59
C GLU A 93 -0.24 0.36 -13.16
N ILE A 94 -0.88 -0.75 -12.77
CA ILE A 94 -0.68 -1.39 -11.46
C ILE A 94 0.79 -1.78 -11.26
N LEU A 95 1.42 -2.39 -12.28
CA LEU A 95 2.84 -2.73 -12.20
C LEU A 95 3.70 -1.46 -12.00
N GLY A 96 3.45 -0.41 -12.79
CA GLY A 96 4.17 0.86 -12.64
C GLY A 96 3.96 1.56 -11.30
N ILE A 97 2.83 1.32 -10.64
CA ILE A 97 2.58 1.78 -9.27
C ILE A 97 3.35 0.93 -8.27
N LEU A 98 3.33 -0.41 -8.41
CA LEU A 98 4.09 -1.33 -7.55
C LEU A 98 5.60 -1.02 -7.60
N ASP A 99 6.13 -0.61 -8.76
CA ASP A 99 7.52 -0.18 -8.93
C ASP A 99 7.92 0.98 -8.00
N GLN A 100 6.96 1.84 -7.66
CA GLN A 100 7.16 3.00 -6.78
C GLN A 100 7.06 2.66 -5.29
N THR A 101 6.59 1.46 -4.96
CA THR A 101 6.41 1.01 -3.57
C THR A 101 7.62 0.23 -3.06
N TYR A 102 7.75 0.13 -1.74
CA TYR A 102 8.83 -0.62 -1.09
C TYR A 102 8.39 -1.41 0.15
N LEU A 103 7.21 -1.11 0.70
CA LEU A 103 6.61 -1.83 1.81
C LEU A 103 5.55 -2.79 1.28
N GLU A 104 5.58 -4.06 1.68
CA GLU A 104 4.56 -5.04 1.26
C GLU A 104 3.13 -4.61 1.58
N LYS A 105 2.94 -3.88 2.69
CA LYS A 105 1.63 -3.30 3.04
C LYS A 105 1.13 -2.36 1.95
N GLN A 106 2.00 -1.60 1.28
CA GLN A 106 1.62 -0.78 0.13
C GLN A 106 1.10 -1.66 -1.02
N ALA A 107 1.83 -2.71 -1.40
CA ALA A 107 1.36 -3.63 -2.45
C ALA A 107 -0.02 -4.25 -2.14
N ARG A 108 -0.28 -4.64 -0.88
CA ARG A 108 -1.60 -5.11 -0.45
C ARG A 108 -2.68 -4.03 -0.58
N MET A 109 -2.38 -2.80 -0.18
CA MET A 109 -3.28 -1.66 -0.35
C MET A 109 -3.56 -1.36 -1.85
N ILE A 110 -2.55 -1.48 -2.72
CA ILE A 110 -2.71 -1.34 -4.17
C ILE A 110 -3.66 -2.40 -4.72
N PHE A 111 -3.55 -3.65 -4.28
CA PHE A 111 -4.52 -4.70 -4.66
C PHE A 111 -5.95 -4.32 -4.26
N ARG A 112 -6.18 -3.97 -2.99
CA ARG A 112 -7.53 -3.62 -2.50
C ARG A 112 -8.11 -2.46 -3.29
N THR A 113 -7.30 -1.46 -3.61
CA THR A 113 -7.69 -0.31 -4.45
C THR A 113 -8.04 -0.74 -5.87
N ALA A 114 -7.22 -1.60 -6.50
CA ALA A 114 -7.49 -2.13 -7.84
C ALA A 114 -8.77 -2.97 -7.88
N LYS A 115 -9.03 -3.75 -6.83
CA LYS A 115 -10.28 -4.51 -6.66
C LYS A 115 -11.49 -3.58 -6.61
N LEU A 116 -11.48 -2.58 -5.73
CA LEU A 116 -12.56 -1.59 -5.63
C LEU A 116 -12.84 -0.90 -6.97
N PHE A 117 -11.79 -0.55 -7.71
CA PHE A 117 -11.93 0.06 -9.03
C PHE A 117 -12.56 -0.90 -10.05
N LYS A 118 -12.10 -2.16 -10.08
CA LYS A 118 -12.65 -3.20 -10.98
C LYS A 118 -14.10 -3.55 -10.66
N GLU A 119 -14.48 -3.51 -9.39
CA GLU A 119 -15.84 -3.73 -8.91
C GLU A 119 -16.73 -2.48 -9.08
N LYS A 120 -16.15 -1.37 -9.56
CA LYS A 120 -16.80 -0.06 -9.76
C LYS A 120 -17.33 0.56 -8.47
N GLU A 121 -16.74 0.19 -7.32
CA GLU A 121 -16.99 0.85 -6.05
C GLU A 121 -16.33 2.23 -5.99
N ILE A 122 -15.23 2.41 -6.72
CA ILE A 122 -14.54 3.69 -6.89
C ILE A 122 -14.34 3.99 -8.37
N ASN A 123 -14.27 5.27 -8.71
CA ASN A 123 -13.98 5.74 -10.06
C ASN A 123 -12.47 5.88 -10.31
N LYS A 124 -12.07 6.26 -11.53
CA LYS A 124 -10.67 6.39 -11.92
C LYS A 124 -9.93 7.48 -11.13
N LEU A 125 -10.57 8.61 -10.85
CA LEU A 125 -9.98 9.69 -10.06
C LEU A 125 -9.69 9.24 -8.63
N GLU A 126 -10.61 8.48 -8.02
CA GLU A 126 -10.40 7.90 -6.69
C GLU A 126 -9.31 6.83 -6.69
N PHE A 127 -9.26 5.97 -7.72
CA PHE A 127 -8.16 5.02 -7.91
C PHE A 127 -6.80 5.73 -7.98
N ASP A 128 -6.70 6.78 -8.79
CA ASP A 128 -5.46 7.58 -8.94
C ASP A 128 -5.09 8.28 -7.64
N LYS A 129 -6.08 8.86 -6.93
CA LYS A 129 -5.89 9.49 -5.62
C LYS A 129 -5.36 8.49 -4.60
N TYR A 130 -5.99 7.32 -4.47
CA TYR A 130 -5.59 6.33 -3.47
C TYR A 130 -4.24 5.71 -3.77
N THR A 131 -3.97 5.39 -5.03
CA THR A 131 -2.66 4.86 -5.42
C THR A 131 -1.55 5.89 -5.20
N TYR A 132 -1.80 7.18 -5.46
CA TYR A 132 -0.90 8.28 -5.10
C TYR A 132 -0.63 8.35 -3.59
N ILE A 133 -1.69 8.31 -2.76
CA ILE A 133 -1.53 8.32 -1.30
C ILE A 133 -0.68 7.11 -0.87
N ILE A 134 -1.02 5.91 -1.34
CA ILE A 134 -0.36 4.65 -0.98
C ILE A 134 1.14 4.70 -1.29
N THR A 135 1.55 5.19 -2.46
CA THR A 135 2.98 5.26 -2.83
C THR A 135 3.78 6.23 -1.96
N HIS A 136 3.12 7.22 -1.33
CA HIS A 136 3.76 8.18 -0.42
C HIS A 136 3.73 7.72 1.06
N LEU A 137 3.00 6.66 1.39
CA LEU A 137 2.97 6.12 2.76
C LEU A 137 4.27 5.39 3.12
N ASN A 138 5.16 6.08 3.83
CA ASN A 138 6.30 5.47 4.50
C ASN A 138 5.90 4.80 5.83
N SER A 139 6.81 4.07 6.46
CA SER A 139 6.56 3.36 7.72
C SER A 139 6.10 4.27 8.86
N HIS A 140 6.58 5.52 8.91
CA HIS A 140 6.17 6.48 9.92
C HIS A 140 4.70 6.91 9.73
N LEU A 141 4.31 7.24 8.49
CA LEU A 141 2.92 7.60 8.18
C LEU A 141 1.94 6.45 8.41
N ILE A 142 2.34 5.22 8.09
CA ILE A 142 1.54 4.02 8.37
C ILE A 142 1.24 3.90 9.87
N ASN A 143 2.24 4.10 10.72
CA ASN A 143 2.05 4.06 12.17
C ASN A 143 1.11 5.19 12.63
N ILE A 144 1.28 6.42 12.11
CA ILE A 144 0.38 7.52 12.44
C ILE A 144 -1.05 7.21 12.03
N LEU A 145 -1.29 6.62 10.84
CA LEU A 145 -2.64 6.24 10.41
C LEU A 145 -3.30 5.23 11.36
N GLN A 146 -2.54 4.25 11.86
CA GLN A 146 -3.02 3.30 12.87
C GLN A 146 -3.40 4.01 14.16
N GLU A 147 -2.51 4.84 14.70
CA GLU A 147 -2.76 5.60 15.93
C GLU A 147 -3.96 6.54 15.78
N LEU A 148 -4.05 7.22 14.64
CA LEU A 148 -5.12 8.15 14.32
C LEU A 148 -6.49 7.45 14.30
N PHE A 149 -6.57 6.20 13.84
CA PHE A 149 -7.84 5.46 13.87
C PHE A 149 -8.29 5.15 15.30
N PHE A 150 -7.38 4.76 16.19
CA PHE A 150 -7.68 4.43 17.59
C PHE A 150 -7.80 5.65 18.51
N LEU A 151 -7.48 6.84 18.01
CA LEU A 151 -7.54 8.07 18.78
C LEU A 151 -8.98 8.37 19.23
N LYS A 152 -9.16 8.54 20.54
CA LYS A 152 -10.45 8.91 21.14
C LYS A 152 -10.74 10.37 20.81
N THR A 153 -11.89 10.62 20.20
CA THR A 153 -12.48 11.95 20.03
C THR A 153 -12.76 12.59 21.39
N ASN A 154 -12.71 13.93 21.44
CA ASN A 154 -13.31 14.66 22.54
C ASN A 154 -14.85 14.64 22.40
N ASN A 155 -15.48 13.52 22.79
CA ASN A 155 -16.94 13.33 22.72
C ASN A 155 -17.72 14.13 23.78
N GLU A 156 -17.03 14.78 24.71
CA GLU A 156 -17.65 15.44 25.86
C GLU A 156 -18.20 16.84 25.51
N ASP A 157 -17.86 17.40 24.34
CA ASP A 157 -18.34 18.70 23.89
C ASP A 157 -18.69 18.69 22.38
N PRO A 158 -19.97 18.46 22.01
CA PRO A 158 -20.38 18.32 20.62
C PRO A 158 -20.27 19.61 19.79
N GLU A 159 -20.18 20.79 20.43
CA GLU A 159 -19.98 22.05 19.71
C GLU A 159 -18.52 22.25 19.25
N PHE A 160 -17.56 21.52 19.86
CA PHE A 160 -16.12 21.67 19.60
C PHE A 160 -15.40 20.34 19.43
N GLU A 161 -15.97 19.47 18.60
CA GLU A 161 -15.41 18.15 18.32
C GLU A 161 -14.17 18.24 17.42
N PHE A 162 -13.01 17.88 18.00
CA PHE A 162 -11.76 17.67 17.26
C PHE A 162 -11.08 16.39 17.74
N ASP A 163 -10.24 15.83 16.88
CA ASP A 163 -9.46 14.63 17.15
C ASP A 163 -8.06 14.98 17.62
N ILE A 164 -7.36 15.84 16.87
CA ILE A 164 -5.94 16.07 17.07
C ILE A 164 -5.58 17.54 16.88
N SER A 165 -4.58 17.99 17.63
CA SER A 165 -3.95 19.29 17.44
C SER A 165 -2.57 19.09 16.81
N ASN A 166 -2.21 19.95 15.86
CA ASN A 166 -0.91 19.90 15.18
C ASN A 166 -0.55 18.52 14.56
N PRO A 167 -1.36 17.99 13.63
CA PRO A 167 -1.10 16.70 12.99
C PRO A 167 0.08 16.77 12.00
N ASN A 168 0.50 15.60 11.51
CA ASN A 168 1.33 15.54 10.32
C ASN A 168 0.55 16.12 9.12
N MET A 169 1.13 17.14 8.46
CA MET A 169 0.47 17.88 7.38
C MET A 169 0.25 17.05 6.11
N GLU A 170 0.94 15.93 5.92
CA GLU A 170 0.65 15.00 4.82
C GLU A 170 -0.74 14.38 4.97
N LEU A 171 -1.22 14.15 6.20
CA LEU A 171 -2.58 13.65 6.42
C LEU A 171 -3.65 14.71 6.06
N VAL A 172 -3.30 15.99 6.19
CA VAL A 172 -4.15 17.09 5.74
C VAL A 172 -4.15 17.18 4.21
N SER A 173 -2.98 17.05 3.56
CA SER A 173 -2.90 17.07 2.10
C SER A 173 -3.58 15.86 1.44
N PHE A 174 -3.59 14.71 2.11
CA PHE A 174 -4.37 13.53 1.71
C PHE A 174 -5.87 13.66 1.97
N GLN A 175 -6.32 14.78 2.56
CA GLN A 175 -7.71 15.06 2.93
C GLN A 175 -8.26 14.10 3.99
N PHE A 176 -7.39 13.41 4.74
CA PHE A 176 -7.78 12.58 5.87
C PHE A 176 -8.15 13.40 7.11
N LEU A 177 -7.62 14.62 7.19
CA LEU A 177 -7.89 15.57 8.25
C LEU A 177 -8.40 16.88 7.66
N ARG A 178 -9.44 17.45 8.27
CA ARG A 178 -9.92 18.81 7.99
C ARG A 178 -9.75 19.68 9.22
N GLU A 179 -9.30 20.92 9.02
CA GLU A 179 -9.23 21.89 10.11
C GLU A 179 -10.66 22.21 10.60
N VAL A 180 -10.81 22.33 11.91
CA VAL A 180 -12.05 22.76 12.57
C VAL A 180 -11.79 24.05 13.34
N GLU A 181 -12.78 24.94 13.36
CA GLU A 181 -12.65 26.20 14.07
C GLU A 181 -12.46 25.97 15.56
N SER A 182 -11.49 26.66 16.15
CA SER A 182 -11.29 26.67 17.59
C SER A 182 -12.08 27.82 18.23
N PRO A 183 -12.90 27.57 19.26
CA PRO A 183 -13.64 28.63 19.97
C PRO A 183 -12.74 29.55 20.79
N LEU A 184 -11.50 29.13 21.06
CA LEU A 184 -10.62 29.85 21.96
C LEU A 184 -9.94 31.01 21.23
N VAL A 185 -10.68 32.10 21.08
CA VAL A 185 -10.14 33.47 20.93
C VAL A 185 -10.35 34.21 22.26
N PHE A 186 -9.85 33.66 23.36
CA PHE A 186 -10.10 34.25 24.69
C PHE A 186 -8.93 35.02 25.29
N ASP A 187 -7.71 35.00 24.71
CA ASP A 187 -6.57 35.65 25.38
C ASP A 187 -5.41 36.11 24.46
N GLY A 188 -5.64 36.30 23.15
CA GLY A 188 -4.61 36.80 22.23
C GLY A 188 -3.38 35.89 22.03
N LYS A 189 -3.39 34.67 22.59
CA LYS A 189 -2.36 33.64 22.40
C LYS A 189 -2.68 32.79 21.18
N THR A 190 -1.63 32.35 20.50
CA THR A 190 -1.61 31.66 19.20
C THR A 190 -2.76 30.66 19.03
N LYS A 191 -3.54 30.77 17.94
CA LYS A 191 -4.53 29.76 17.55
C LYS A 191 -3.82 28.42 17.36
N ILE A 192 -4.13 27.44 18.23
CA ILE A 192 -3.72 26.05 18.00
C ILE A 192 -4.70 25.48 16.98
N ALA A 193 -4.20 25.14 15.80
CA ALA A 193 -5.00 24.50 14.75
C ALA A 193 -5.44 23.10 15.21
N ARG A 194 -6.74 22.84 15.07
CA ARG A 194 -7.41 21.60 15.49
C ARG A 194 -8.00 20.92 14.27
N TYR A 195 -7.96 19.60 14.25
CA TYR A 195 -8.35 18.82 13.09
C TYR A 195 -9.28 17.69 13.47
N LYS A 196 -10.18 17.36 12.54
CA LYS A 196 -11.08 16.23 12.61
C LYS A 196 -10.85 15.29 11.44
N ARG A 197 -10.90 13.99 11.70
CA ARG A 197 -10.91 12.93 10.69
C ARG A 197 -12.10 13.11 9.76
N THR A 198 -11.87 12.90 8.48
CA THR A 198 -12.89 12.99 7.43
C THR A 198 -13.51 11.63 7.15
N ASP A 199 -14.67 11.60 6.49
CA ASP A 199 -15.25 10.34 5.99
C ASP A 199 -14.28 9.63 5.03
N GLU A 200 -13.50 10.42 4.28
CA GLU A 200 -12.44 9.92 3.39
C GLU A 200 -11.39 9.10 4.16
N PHE A 201 -10.97 9.57 5.34
CA PHE A 201 -10.06 8.82 6.19
C PHE A 201 -10.65 7.47 6.57
N TYR A 202 -11.90 7.44 7.04
CA TYR A 202 -12.56 6.20 7.45
C TYR A 202 -12.74 5.24 6.27
N GLN A 203 -13.15 5.74 5.11
CA GLN A 203 -13.31 4.92 3.91
C GLN A 203 -11.98 4.32 3.47
N PHE A 204 -10.92 5.12 3.39
CA PHE A 204 -9.58 4.64 3.07
C PHE A 204 -9.09 3.64 4.11
N TYR A 205 -9.27 3.95 5.40
CA TYR A 205 -8.79 3.08 6.47
C TYR A 205 -9.48 1.72 6.42
N GLU A 206 -10.80 1.72 6.32
CA GLU A 206 -11.64 0.52 6.40
C GLU A 206 -11.58 -0.35 5.15
N LYS A 207 -11.46 0.23 3.95
CA LYS A 207 -11.51 -0.53 2.70
C LYS A 207 -10.13 -0.86 2.13
N ILE A 208 -9.12 -0.07 2.46
CA ILE A 208 -7.80 -0.14 1.83
C ILE A 208 -6.71 -0.44 2.86
N PHE A 209 -6.63 0.35 3.94
CA PHE A 209 -5.48 0.31 4.85
C PHE A 209 -5.48 -0.86 5.84
N LYS A 210 -6.63 -1.14 6.48
CA LYS A 210 -6.73 -2.21 7.48
C LYS A 210 -6.51 -3.55 6.79
N ASP A 211 -5.82 -4.46 7.48
CA ASP A 211 -5.52 -5.79 6.97
C ASP A 211 -6.72 -6.73 7.07
#